data_AF-A0A4W5JQG6-F1
#
_entry.id   AF-A0A4W5JQG6-F1
#
_cell.length_a   1.000
_cell.length_b   1.000
_cell.length_c   1.000
_cell.angle_alpha   90.00
_cell.angle_beta   90.00
_cell.angle_gamma   90.00
#
_symmetry.space_group_name_H-M   'P 1'
#
loop_
_entity.id
_entity.type
_entity.pdbx_description
1 polymer ?
#
loop_
_entity_poly.entity_id
_entity_poly.type
_entity_poly.pdbx_seq_one_letter_code
_entity_poly.pdbx_strand_id
1 'polypeptide(L)'
;MCFCLGGEALDECGLRYLLAMRLHTCLLTSLPPLYRMQLLHQGLSTCHFAWAFHSEAEEEMLNMIPAMQRGDPQWSELRAVGVGWWIRNINTLRRMVEKVGKAAFQRNNDPLDAALFYLAMKKKAVLWGLFR
;
A
#
# COMPACT_ATOMS: atom_id res chain seq x y z
N MET A 1 -15.14 14.54 -4.58
CA MET A 1 -15.83 13.40 -5.23
C MET A 1 -15.99 12.30 -4.19
N CYS A 2 -17.22 12.05 -3.73
CA CYS A 2 -17.53 11.00 -2.77
C CYS A 2 -17.32 9.61 -3.42
N PHE A 3 -16.45 8.80 -2.81
CA PHE A 3 -16.12 7.42 -3.18
C PHE A 3 -17.17 6.42 -2.66
N CYS A 4 -18.44 6.56 -3.04
CA CYS A 4 -19.53 5.73 -2.49
C CYS A 4 -19.77 4.37 -3.19
N LEU A 5 -18.91 3.91 -4.10
CA LEU A 5 -19.18 2.69 -4.89
C LEU A 5 -18.38 1.44 -4.47
N GLY A 6 -17.67 1.46 -3.33
CA GLY A 6 -16.82 0.32 -2.91
C GLY A 6 -17.45 -0.65 -1.92
N GLY A 7 -18.60 -0.33 -1.33
CA GLY A 7 -19.14 -1.09 -0.18
C GLY A 7 -19.72 -2.46 -0.55
N GLU A 8 -20.32 -2.60 -1.73
CA GLU A 8 -21.01 -3.84 -2.14
C GLU A 8 -20.06 -5.00 -2.48
N ALA A 9 -18.78 -4.71 -2.75
CA ALA A 9 -17.77 -5.71 -3.07
C ALA A 9 -16.98 -6.20 -1.85
N LEU A 10 -17.23 -5.64 -0.66
CA LEU A 10 -16.49 -5.96 0.56
C LEU A 10 -17.36 -6.74 1.55
N ASP A 11 -16.76 -7.76 2.15
CA ASP A 11 -17.31 -8.41 3.33
C ASP A 11 -17.18 -7.51 4.57
N GLU A 12 -17.77 -7.94 5.67
CA GLU A 12 -17.80 -7.17 6.92
C GLU A 12 -16.39 -6.83 7.44
N CYS A 13 -15.43 -7.76 7.34
CA CYS A 13 -14.06 -7.51 7.77
C CYS A 13 -13.39 -6.47 6.85
N GLY A 14 -13.61 -6.58 5.54
CA GLY A 14 -13.15 -5.61 4.56
C GLY A 14 -13.69 -4.20 4.80
N LEU A 15 -14.98 -4.08 5.13
CA LEU A 15 -15.61 -2.79 5.47
C LEU A 15 -15.01 -2.16 6.74
N ARG A 16 -14.78 -2.94 7.80
CA ARG A 16 -14.16 -2.46 9.05
C ARG A 16 -12.76 -1.93 8.80
N TYR A 17 -11.96 -2.64 8.00
CA TYR A 17 -10.63 -2.18 7.61
C TYR A 17 -10.71 -0.92 6.72
N LEU A 18 -11.59 -0.92 5.72
CA LEU A 18 -11.75 0.22 4.81
C LEU A 18 -12.13 1.49 5.58
N LEU A 19 -13.05 1.40 6.54
CA LEU A 19 -13.43 2.53 7.38
C LEU A 19 -12.23 3.10 8.14
N ALA A 20 -11.41 2.23 8.76
CA ALA A 20 -10.20 2.64 9.45
C ALA A 20 -9.20 3.33 8.49
N MET A 21 -8.98 2.76 7.31
CA MET A 21 -8.11 3.34 6.28
C MET A 21 -8.61 4.71 5.79
N ARG A 22 -9.92 4.86 5.59
CA ARG A 22 -10.53 6.14 5.17
C ARG A 22 -10.43 7.20 6.25
N LEU A 23 -10.67 6.83 7.52
CA LEU A 23 -10.46 7.73 8.65
C LEU A 23 -9.00 8.18 8.74
N HIS A 24 -8.04 7.25 8.65
CA HIS A 24 -6.61 7.57 8.65
C HIS A 24 -6.26 8.54 7.52
N THR A 25 -6.73 8.28 6.30
CA THR A 25 -6.52 9.18 5.15
C THR A 25 -7.13 10.57 5.38
N CYS A 26 -8.35 10.63 5.95
CA CYS A 26 -9.02 11.89 6.27
C CYS A 26 -8.27 12.69 7.34
N LEU A 27 -7.74 12.02 8.37
CA LEU A 27 -6.93 12.64 9.41
C LEU A 27 -5.62 13.18 8.85
N LEU A 28 -4.99 12.48 7.90
CA LEU A 28 -3.80 12.98 7.23
C LEU A 28 -4.05 14.29 6.48
N THR A 29 -5.25 14.54 5.94
CA THR A 29 -5.55 15.79 5.25
C THR A 29 -6.07 16.90 6.16
N SER A 30 -6.74 16.55 7.26
CA SER A 30 -7.40 17.51 8.15
C SER A 30 -6.59 17.92 9.38
N LEU A 31 -5.66 17.10 9.86
CA LEU A 31 -4.86 17.41 11.05
C LEU A 31 -3.80 18.49 10.79
N PRO A 32 -3.43 19.28 11.83
CA PRO A 32 -2.28 20.18 11.77
C PRO A 32 -0.97 19.44 11.44
N PRO A 33 0.02 20.11 10.81
CA PRO A 33 1.24 19.46 10.32
C PRO A 33 2.00 18.62 11.34
N LEU A 34 2.07 19.06 12.60
CA LEU A 34 2.77 18.34 13.68
C LEU A 34 2.16 16.94 13.93
N TYR A 35 0.83 16.87 14.05
CA TYR A 35 0.13 15.61 14.30
C TYR A 35 0.11 14.69 13.06
N ARG A 36 0.12 15.29 11.86
CA ARG A 36 0.20 14.54 10.59
C ARG A 36 1.49 13.72 10.50
N MET A 37 2.63 14.29 10.88
CA MET A 37 3.92 13.59 10.83
C MET A 37 3.95 12.38 11.75
N GLN A 38 3.40 12.52 12.96
CA GLN A 38 3.26 11.42 13.89
C GLN A 38 2.33 10.33 13.32
N LEU A 39 1.19 10.71 12.74
CA LEU A 39 0.25 9.77 12.15
C LEU A 39 0.83 9.03 10.93
N LEU A 40 1.60 9.72 10.08
CA LEU A 40 2.33 9.10 8.95
C LEU A 40 3.31 8.04 9.43
N HIS A 41 4.03 8.31 10.52
CA HIS A 41 4.99 7.36 11.07
C HIS A 41 4.31 6.15 11.71
N GLN A 42 3.19 6.38 12.40
CA GLN A 42 2.43 5.33 13.08
C GLN A 42 1.65 4.44 12.11
N GLY A 43 1.02 5.02 11.08
CA GLY A 43 0.11 4.29 10.20
C GLY A 43 -1.20 3.89 10.89
N LEU A 44 -1.89 2.93 10.31
CA LEU A 44 -3.02 2.24 10.93
C LEU A 44 -2.53 1.33 12.06
N SER A 45 -3.33 1.24 13.12
CA SER A 45 -3.09 0.28 14.20
C SER A 45 -3.11 -1.16 13.67
N THR A 46 -2.22 -2.00 14.19
CA THR A 46 -2.07 -3.41 13.79
C THR A 46 -3.34 -4.23 14.01
N CYS A 47 -4.21 -3.83 14.93
CA CYS A 47 -5.52 -4.48 15.11
C CYS A 47 -6.41 -4.40 13.86
N HIS A 48 -6.24 -3.36 13.02
CA HIS A 48 -6.98 -3.24 11.77
C HIS A 48 -6.46 -4.17 10.68
N PHE A 49 -5.18 -4.57 10.75
CA PHE A 49 -4.62 -5.53 9.80
C PHE A 49 -5.23 -6.93 9.98
N ALA A 50 -5.65 -7.26 11.20
CA ALA A 50 -6.38 -8.51 11.45
C ALA A 50 -7.71 -8.55 10.69
N TRP A 51 -8.46 -7.43 10.62
CA TRP A 51 -9.68 -7.35 9.81
C TRP A 51 -9.37 -7.52 8.33
N ALA A 52 -8.36 -6.83 7.80
CA ALA A 52 -7.95 -7.01 6.40
C ALA A 52 -7.53 -8.44 6.08
N PHE A 53 -6.81 -9.11 6.99
CA PHE A 53 -6.35 -10.48 6.79
C PHE A 53 -7.48 -11.51 6.71
N HIS A 54 -8.57 -11.30 7.45
CA HIS A 54 -9.74 -12.19 7.46
C HIS A 54 -10.74 -11.89 6.33
N SER A 55 -10.61 -10.75 5.65
CA SER A 55 -11.46 -10.39 4.52
C SER A 55 -11.21 -11.30 3.32
N GLU A 56 -12.25 -11.60 2.56
CA GLU A 56 -12.16 -12.35 1.31
C GLU A 56 -11.86 -11.43 0.10
N ALA A 57 -12.04 -10.12 0.27
CA ALA A 57 -11.91 -9.11 -0.78
C ALA A 57 -10.48 -8.50 -0.85
N GLU A 58 -9.45 -9.36 -0.84
CA GLU A 58 -8.04 -8.95 -0.78
C GLU A 58 -7.64 -8.03 -1.96
N GLU A 59 -8.02 -8.39 -3.19
CA GLU A 59 -7.64 -7.63 -4.39
C GLU A 59 -8.42 -6.31 -4.49
N GLU A 60 -9.70 -6.33 -4.16
CA GLU A 60 -10.58 -5.16 -4.12
C GLU A 60 -10.05 -4.14 -3.11
N MET A 61 -9.74 -4.57 -1.89
CA MET A 61 -9.17 -3.71 -0.85
C MET A 61 -7.84 -3.10 -1.31
N LEU A 62 -6.95 -3.91 -1.91
CA LEU A 62 -5.68 -3.42 -2.45
C LEU A 62 -5.89 -2.33 -3.51
N ASN A 63 -6.86 -2.52 -4.40
CA ASN A 63 -7.22 -1.56 -5.45
C ASN A 63 -7.93 -0.30 -4.92
N MET A 64 -8.46 -0.34 -3.68
CA MET A 64 -9.06 0.82 -3.02
C MET A 64 -8.05 1.71 -2.28
N ILE A 65 -6.80 1.26 -2.12
CA ILE A 65 -5.74 2.07 -1.51
C ILE A 65 -5.43 3.27 -2.40
N PRO A 66 -5.44 4.52 -1.89
CA PRO A 66 -5.23 5.71 -2.70
C PRO A 66 -3.94 5.69 -3.53
N ALA A 67 -2.84 5.20 -2.96
CA ALA A 67 -1.55 5.09 -3.65
C ALA A 67 -1.60 4.14 -4.87
N MET A 68 -2.39 3.06 -4.78
CA MET A 68 -2.60 2.13 -5.88
C MET A 68 -3.48 2.74 -6.98
N GLN A 69 -4.51 3.49 -6.61
CA GLN A 69 -5.41 4.18 -7.55
C GLN A 69 -4.70 5.29 -8.33
N ARG A 70 -3.77 6.01 -7.69
CA ARG A 70 -2.96 7.04 -8.35
C ARG A 70 -1.92 6.47 -9.33
N GLY A 71 -1.64 5.17 -9.26
CA GLY A 71 -0.57 4.55 -10.06
C GLY A 71 0.85 4.89 -9.60
N ASP A 72 1.00 5.59 -8.46
CA ASP A 72 2.28 5.95 -7.85
C ASP A 72 2.40 5.35 -6.43
N PRO A 73 2.51 4.02 -6.29
CA PRO A 73 2.55 3.38 -4.98
C PRO A 73 3.90 3.60 -4.29
N GLN A 74 3.86 4.25 -3.12
CA GLN A 74 5.02 4.37 -2.24
C GLN A 74 5.01 3.31 -1.14
N TRP A 75 6.18 2.75 -0.83
CA TRP A 75 6.30 1.77 0.24
C TRP A 75 5.87 2.33 1.60
N SER A 76 6.17 3.60 1.89
CA SER A 76 5.74 4.29 3.11
C SER A 76 4.22 4.27 3.28
N GLU A 77 3.46 4.60 2.22
CA GLU A 77 2.01 4.59 2.22
C GLU A 77 1.45 3.18 2.40
N LEU A 78 1.99 2.20 1.68
CA LEU A 78 1.53 0.80 1.76
C LEU A 78 1.86 0.16 3.11
N ARG A 79 3.02 0.51 3.69
CA ARG A 79 3.41 0.11 5.04
C ARG A 79 2.47 0.72 6.08
N ALA A 80 2.09 1.99 5.92
CA ALA A 80 1.18 2.67 6.83
C ALA A 80 -0.19 1.98 6.90
N VAL A 81 -0.66 1.39 5.81
CA VAL A 81 -1.92 0.61 5.79
C VAL A 81 -1.71 -0.91 5.94
N GLY A 82 -0.48 -1.34 6.23
CA GLY A 82 -0.17 -2.72 6.62
C GLY A 82 -0.25 -3.76 5.50
N VAL A 83 -0.14 -3.37 4.22
CA VAL A 83 -0.30 -4.27 3.07
C VAL A 83 0.54 -5.55 3.17
N GLY A 84 1.75 -5.46 3.69
CA GLY A 84 2.64 -6.62 3.87
C GLY A 84 2.16 -7.63 4.93
N TRP A 85 1.22 -7.28 5.80
CA TRP A 85 0.71 -8.12 6.88
C TRP A 85 -0.52 -8.92 6.50
N TRP A 86 -1.35 -8.40 5.59
CA TRP A 86 -2.65 -8.99 5.29
C TRP A 86 -2.78 -9.59 3.89
N ILE A 87 -1.86 -9.29 2.95
CA ILE A 87 -1.84 -10.01 1.67
C ILE A 87 -1.42 -11.47 1.89
N ARG A 88 -2.27 -12.40 1.46
CA ARG A 88 -2.03 -13.85 1.56
C ARG A 88 -1.48 -14.41 0.26
N ASN A 89 -1.87 -13.86 -0.88
CA ASN A 89 -1.40 -14.35 -2.17
C ASN A 89 -0.02 -13.78 -2.53
N ILE A 90 1.00 -14.65 -2.52
CA ILE A 90 2.38 -14.27 -2.85
C ILE A 90 2.54 -13.68 -4.25
N ASN A 91 1.68 -14.06 -5.21
CA ASN A 91 1.71 -13.51 -6.56
C ASN A 91 1.17 -12.07 -6.58
N THR A 92 0.12 -11.79 -5.81
CA THR A 92 -0.40 -10.44 -5.61
C THR A 92 0.63 -9.56 -4.91
N LEU A 93 1.28 -10.07 -3.86
CA LEU A 93 2.37 -9.37 -3.19
C LEU A 93 3.51 -9.02 -4.15
N ARG A 94 3.98 -9.98 -4.95
CA ARG A 94 5.04 -9.77 -5.95
C ARG A 94 4.65 -8.73 -6.99
N ARG A 95 3.43 -8.80 -7.54
CA ARG A 95 2.92 -7.80 -8.51
C ARG A 95 2.90 -6.40 -7.90
N MET A 96 2.46 -6.28 -6.65
CA MET A 96 2.42 -5.01 -5.94
C MET A 96 3.84 -4.47 -5.68
N VAL A 97 4.75 -5.29 -5.12
CA VAL A 97 6.14 -4.87 -4.85
C VAL A 97 6.86 -4.48 -6.14
N GLU A 98 6.58 -5.14 -7.26
CA GLU A 98 7.11 -4.74 -8.56
C GLU A 98 6.60 -3.36 -8.99
N LYS A 99 5.32 -3.05 -8.80
CA LYS A 99 4.79 -1.70 -9.07
C LYS A 99 5.49 -0.65 -8.20
N VAL A 100 5.72 -0.94 -6.92
CA VAL A 100 6.46 -0.06 -6.00
C VAL A 100 7.89 0.16 -6.49
N GLY A 101 8.60 -0.91 -6.87
CA GLY A 101 9.96 -0.81 -7.37
C GLY A 101 10.06 0.00 -8.67
N LYS A 102 9.11 -0.18 -9.60
CA LYS A 102 9.03 0.64 -10.83
C LYS A 102 8.78 2.11 -10.52
N ALA A 103 7.80 2.41 -9.65
CA ALA A 103 7.48 3.78 -9.27
C ALA A 103 8.64 4.47 -8.54
N ALA A 104 9.37 3.75 -7.67
CA ALA A 104 10.55 4.25 -6.99
C ALA A 104 11.66 4.63 -7.99
N PHE A 105 11.97 3.75 -8.94
CA PHE A 105 12.95 4.04 -10.00
C PHE A 105 12.53 5.23 -10.86
N GLN A 106 11.28 5.27 -11.31
CA GLN A 106 10.78 6.32 -12.22
C GLN A 106 10.78 7.73 -11.59
N ARG A 107 10.73 7.84 -10.25
CA ARG A 107 10.69 9.13 -9.58
C ARG A 107 12.02 9.87 -9.62
N ASN A 108 13.11 9.15 -9.34
CA ASN A 108 14.44 9.75 -9.18
C ASN A 108 15.44 9.29 -10.26
N ASN A 109 15.08 8.30 -11.09
CA ASN A 109 15.97 7.56 -11.99
C ASN A 109 17.21 6.98 -11.27
N ASP A 110 17.09 6.76 -9.95
CA ASP A 110 18.15 6.15 -9.15
C ASP A 110 17.89 4.64 -9.03
N PRO A 111 18.80 3.79 -9.55
CA PRO A 111 18.67 2.34 -9.41
C PRO A 111 18.68 1.87 -7.94
N LEU A 112 19.29 2.62 -7.02
CA LEU A 112 19.34 2.29 -5.60
C LEU A 112 17.96 2.35 -4.94
N ASP A 113 17.10 3.29 -5.36
CA ASP A 113 15.73 3.43 -4.83
C ASP A 113 14.86 2.21 -5.13
N ALA A 114 15.18 1.45 -6.19
CA ALA A 114 14.43 0.28 -6.61
C ALA A 114 15.14 -1.06 -6.29
N ALA A 115 16.45 -1.03 -6.05
CA ALA A 115 17.29 -2.22 -5.89
C ALA A 115 16.78 -3.16 -4.80
N LEU A 116 16.39 -2.61 -3.64
CA LEU A 116 15.93 -3.40 -2.50
C LEU A 116 14.68 -4.24 -2.85
N PHE A 117 13.73 -3.66 -3.59
CA PHE A 117 12.50 -4.36 -3.99
C PHE A 117 12.80 -5.54 -4.93
N TYR A 118 13.69 -5.36 -5.90
CA TYR A 118 14.06 -6.43 -6.84
C TYR A 118 14.94 -7.51 -6.21
N LEU A 119 15.80 -7.15 -5.25
CA LEU A 119 16.55 -8.09 -4.42
C LEU A 119 15.61 -8.98 -3.60
N ALA A 120 14.62 -8.38 -2.92
CA ALA A 120 13.62 -9.11 -2.14
C ALA A 120 12.81 -10.10 -3.00
N MET A 121 12.54 -9.75 -4.26
CA MET A 121 11.85 -10.63 -5.21
C MET A 121 12.77 -11.65 -5.92
N LYS A 122 14.08 -11.65 -5.65
CA LYS A 122 15.11 -12.45 -6.34
C LYS A 122 15.17 -12.22 -7.86
N LYS A 123 14.81 -11.02 -8.34
CA LYS A 123 14.81 -10.66 -9.78
C LYS A 123 16.16 -10.12 -10.22
N LYS A 124 17.18 -10.99 -10.27
CA LYS A 124 18.56 -10.61 -10.62
C LYS A 124 18.66 -9.92 -11.99
N ALA A 125 18.01 -10.46 -13.03
CA ALA A 125 18.08 -9.89 -14.38
C ALA A 125 17.58 -8.44 -14.45
N VAL A 126 16.49 -8.13 -13.74
CA VAL A 126 15.96 -6.75 -13.66
C VAL A 126 16.93 -5.85 -12.91
N LEU A 127 17.47 -6.31 -11.79
CA LEU A 127 18.45 -5.55 -11.01
C LEU A 127 19.67 -5.16 -11.86
N TRP A 128 20.24 -6.11 -12.61
CA TRP A 128 21.37 -5.84 -13.52
C TRP A 128 21.01 -4.80 -14.59
N GLY A 129 19.78 -4.84 -15.10
CA GLY A 129 19.29 -3.86 -16.08
C GLY A 129 19.10 -2.44 -15.53
N LEU A 130 18.97 -2.26 -14.21
CA LEU A 130 18.83 -0.93 -13.61
C LEU A 130 20.15 -0.15 -13.57
N PHE A 131 21.29 -0.85 -13.49
CA PHE A 131 22.63 -0.24 -13.36
C PHE A 131 23.38 -0.11 -14.69
N ARG A 132 22.70 -0.31 -15.83
CA ARG A 132 23.27 -0.20 -17.17
C ARG A 132 22.76 1.05 -17.86
#